data_AF-A0A4Q7ZB71-F1
#
_entry.id   AF-A0A4Q7ZB71-F1
#
_cell.length_a   1.000
_cell.length_b   1.000
_cell.length_c   1.000
_cell.angle_alpha   90.00
_cell.angle_beta   90.00
_cell.angle_gamma   90.00
#
_symmetry.space_group_name_H-M   'P 1'
#
loop_
_entity.id
_entity.type
_entity.pdbx_description
1 polymer ?
#
loop_
_entity_poly.entity_id
_entity_poly.type
_entity_poly.pdbx_seq_one_letter_code
_entity_poly.pdbx_strand_id
1 'polypeptide(L)'
;MKTQATLHCHGFNDRDQILVKSVLLAFGDLDNSIWTYADGTSADLVLVDCDNLLAVRDAARGYLHGKHVIACSRDGISCDGAGFTLPKPLRPKHVIAMLQHMDQSGEMPPAMAIAANDTPALPAEEGLMMFPFMI
;
A
#
# COMPACT_ATOMS: atom_id res chain seq x y z
N MET A 1 2.80 7.70 19.71
CA MET A 1 2.66 6.41 19.00
C MET A 1 2.71 6.73 17.52
N LYS A 2 3.57 6.07 16.74
CA LYS A 2 3.63 6.29 15.28
C LYS A 2 2.48 5.56 14.59
N THR A 3 1.96 6.14 13.52
CA THR A 3 0.89 5.57 12.71
C THR A 3 1.50 4.62 11.68
N GLN A 4 0.93 3.43 11.51
CA GLN A 4 1.33 2.53 10.40
C GLN A 4 0.56 2.91 9.13
N ALA A 5 1.27 2.96 8.01
CA ALA A 5 0.68 3.22 6.70
C ALA A 5 1.32 2.31 5.63
N THR A 6 0.54 2.02 4.60
CA THR A 6 0.92 1.11 3.52
C THR A 6 0.92 1.80 2.16
N LEU A 7 1.91 1.49 1.33
CA LEU A 7 2.05 2.01 -0.02
C LEU A 7 2.05 0.88 -1.04
N HIS A 8 1.27 1.04 -2.12
CA HIS A 8 1.30 0.15 -3.27
C HIS A 8 1.60 0.91 -4.58
N CYS A 9 2.29 0.23 -5.50
CA CYS A 9 2.56 0.74 -6.85
C CYS A 9 1.67 0.01 -7.88
N HIS A 10 0.73 0.73 -8.50
CA HIS A 10 -0.16 0.20 -9.53
C HIS A 10 0.35 0.53 -10.93
N GLY A 11 0.59 -0.49 -11.75
CA GLY A 11 1.02 -0.34 -13.14
C GLY A 11 2.51 -0.07 -13.38
N PHE A 12 3.31 -0.07 -12.31
CA PHE A 12 4.76 0.15 -12.39
C PHE A 12 5.50 -1.10 -12.87
N ASN A 13 6.63 -0.90 -13.55
CA ASN A 13 7.58 -1.97 -13.84
C ASN A 13 8.37 -2.39 -12.57
N ASP A 14 9.00 -3.57 -12.62
CA ASP A 14 9.74 -4.14 -11.48
C ASP A 14 10.85 -3.21 -10.96
N ARG A 15 11.54 -2.50 -11.86
CA ARG A 15 12.63 -1.60 -11.48
C ARG A 15 12.12 -0.46 -10.61
N ASP A 16 11.03 0.18 -11.00
CA ASP A 16 10.46 1.29 -10.24
C ASP A 16 9.81 0.80 -8.94
N GLN A 17 9.21 -0.40 -8.94
CA GLN A 17 8.72 -1.04 -7.72
C GLN A 17 9.87 -1.32 -6.73
N ILE A 18 10.99 -1.86 -7.20
CA ILE A 18 12.19 -2.11 -6.38
C ILE A 18 12.70 -0.79 -5.78
N LEU A 19 12.75 0.29 -6.57
CA LEU A 19 13.16 1.60 -6.07
C LEU A 19 12.26 2.05 -4.90
N VAL A 20 10.95 1.95 -5.05
CA VAL A 20 10.00 2.34 -3.99
C VAL A 20 10.16 1.44 -2.76
N LYS A 21 10.23 0.12 -2.94
CA LYS A 21 10.47 -0.84 -1.85
C LYS A 21 11.77 -0.52 -1.10
N SER A 22 12.86 -0.24 -1.81
CA SER A 22 14.14 0.12 -1.19
C SER A 22 14.09 1.45 -0.44
N VAL A 23 13.37 2.44 -0.97
CA VAL A 23 13.18 3.72 -0.26
C VAL A 23 12.37 3.53 1.01
N LEU A 24 11.29 2.75 0.97
CA LEU A 24 10.47 2.46 2.15
C LEU A 24 11.27 1.71 3.22
N LEU A 25 12.14 0.78 2.84
CA LEU A 25 13.02 0.10 3.79
C LEU A 25 14.04 1.04 4.46
N ALA A 26 14.54 2.04 3.73
CA ALA A 26 15.58 2.95 4.24
C ALA A 26 15.01 4.20 4.94
N PHE A 27 13.85 4.69 4.51
CA PHE A 27 13.27 5.98 4.90
C PHE A 27 11.78 5.90 5.25
N GLY A 28 11.21 4.70 5.38
CA GLY A 28 9.81 4.52 5.74
C GLY A 28 9.50 4.81 7.20
N ASP A 29 10.50 4.76 8.09
CA ASP A 29 10.35 5.14 9.50
C ASP A 29 10.58 6.64 9.68
N LEU A 30 9.49 7.41 9.72
CA LEU A 30 9.45 8.87 9.88
C LEU A 30 9.04 9.25 11.31
N ASP A 31 9.02 10.54 11.63
CA ASP A 31 8.74 11.00 13.00
C ASP A 31 7.34 10.62 13.47
N ASN A 32 6.32 10.70 12.59
CA ASN A 32 4.92 10.42 12.95
C ASN A 32 4.38 9.11 12.35
N SER A 33 4.99 8.58 11.28
CA SER A 33 4.52 7.39 10.57
C SER A 33 5.61 6.36 10.29
N ILE A 34 5.16 5.11 10.12
CA ILE A 34 5.96 4.00 9.61
C ILE A 34 5.29 3.51 8.34
N TRP A 35 5.99 3.65 7.21
CA TRP A 35 5.52 3.24 5.89
C TRP A 35 6.09 1.90 5.48
N THR A 36 5.21 1.01 5.02
CA THR A 36 5.59 -0.30 4.49
C THR A 36 5.00 -0.52 3.10
N TYR A 37 5.60 -1.40 2.32
CA TYR A 37 5.07 -1.76 1.00
C TYR A 37 3.99 -2.83 1.15
N ALA A 38 2.85 -2.64 0.48
CA ALA A 38 1.80 -3.64 0.37
C ALA A 38 1.73 -4.22 -1.05
N ASP A 39 1.75 -5.55 -1.15
CA ASP A 39 1.51 -6.25 -2.41
C ASP A 39 0.00 -6.38 -2.63
N GLY A 40 -0.61 -5.33 -3.17
CA GLY A 40 -2.00 -5.34 -3.60
C GLY A 40 -2.70 -4.00 -3.44
N THR A 41 -3.94 -3.92 -3.91
CA THR A 41 -4.68 -2.66 -3.94
C THR A 41 -5.19 -2.23 -2.56
N SER A 42 -5.08 -3.02 -1.49
CA SER A 42 -5.58 -2.67 -0.14
C SER A 42 -4.73 -1.63 0.60
N ALA A 43 -3.79 -0.97 -0.08
CA ALA A 43 -2.93 0.02 0.51
C ALA A 43 -3.66 1.33 0.83
N ASP A 44 -3.16 2.00 1.87
CA ASP A 44 -3.54 3.35 2.29
C ASP A 44 -3.25 4.38 1.20
N LEU A 45 -2.09 4.23 0.56
CA LEU A 45 -1.59 5.06 -0.54
C LEU A 45 -1.32 4.21 -1.77
N VAL A 46 -1.76 4.69 -2.94
CA VAL A 46 -1.49 4.05 -4.22
C VAL A 46 -0.80 5.02 -5.16
N LEU A 47 0.43 4.68 -5.55
CA LEU A 47 1.11 5.31 -6.68
C LEU A 47 0.56 4.69 -7.97
N VAL A 48 0.12 5.51 -8.91
CA VAL A 48 -0.43 5.06 -10.20
C VAL A 48 0.49 5.50 -11.33
N ASP A 49 0.97 4.53 -12.10
CA ASP A 49 1.71 4.82 -13.32
C ASP A 49 0.75 5.35 -14.40
N CYS A 50 0.77 6.66 -14.63
CA CYS A 50 -0.11 7.30 -15.61
C CYS A 50 0.40 7.18 -17.05
N ASP A 51 1.62 6.70 -17.27
CA ASP A 51 2.09 6.32 -18.60
C ASP A 51 1.59 4.92 -18.99
N ASN A 52 1.08 4.14 -18.02
CA ASN A 52 0.47 2.84 -18.26
C ASN A 52 -1.06 2.97 -18.41
N LEU A 53 -1.55 2.82 -19.64
CA LEU A 53 -2.98 2.96 -19.97
C LEU A 53 -3.89 2.02 -19.18
N LEU A 54 -3.42 0.82 -18.82
CA LEU A 54 -4.21 -0.11 -17.99
C LEU A 54 -4.39 0.44 -16.58
N ALA A 55 -3.33 0.99 -16.00
CA ALA A 55 -3.35 1.55 -14.65
C ALA A 55 -4.26 2.79 -14.56
N VAL A 56 -4.22 3.66 -15.57
CA VAL A 56 -5.13 4.82 -15.68
C VAL A 56 -6.58 4.35 -15.81
N ARG A 57 -6.85 3.35 -16.64
CA ARG A 57 -8.20 2.80 -16.81
C ARG A 57 -8.73 2.20 -15.51
N ASP A 58 -7.90 1.52 -14.75
CA ASP A 58 -8.30 0.92 -13.48
C ASP A 58 -8.56 2.00 -12.42
N ALA A 59 -7.77 3.08 -12.39
CA ALA A 59 -8.04 4.25 -11.56
C ALA A 59 -9.40 4.89 -11.90
N ALA A 60 -9.67 5.13 -13.19
CA ALA A 60 -10.92 5.73 -13.67
C ALA A 60 -12.17 4.87 -13.41
N ARG A 61 -12.01 3.55 -13.31
CA ARG A 61 -13.09 2.62 -12.95
C ARG A 61 -13.40 2.58 -11.45
N GLY A 62 -12.67 3.33 -10.65
CA GLY A 62 -12.89 3.43 -9.20
C GLY A 62 -12.35 2.27 -8.39
N TYR A 63 -11.48 1.41 -8.96
CA TYR A 63 -10.80 0.35 -8.18
C TYR A 63 -9.91 0.90 -7.05
N LEU A 64 -9.58 2.20 -7.12
CA LEU A 64 -8.78 2.94 -6.16
C LEU A 64 -9.61 3.90 -5.29
N HIS A 65 -10.95 3.87 -5.37
CA HIS A 65 -11.81 4.73 -4.56
C HIS A 65 -11.58 4.55 -3.05
N GLY A 66 -11.58 5.68 -2.32
CA GLY A 66 -11.37 5.72 -0.87
C GLY A 66 -9.90 5.72 -0.44
N LYS A 67 -8.95 5.70 -1.38
CA LYS A 67 -7.50 5.68 -1.11
C LYS A 67 -6.87 7.01 -1.50
N HIS A 68 -5.74 7.32 -0.88
CA HIS A 68 -4.91 8.42 -1.37
C HIS A 68 -4.20 7.96 -2.64
N VAL A 69 -4.49 8.64 -3.75
CA VAL A 69 -3.93 8.33 -5.05
C VAL A 69 -2.90 9.40 -5.43
N ILE A 70 -1.78 8.95 -5.98
CA ILE A 70 -0.72 9.83 -6.48
C ILE A 70 -0.37 9.38 -7.88
N ALA A 71 -0.40 10.33 -8.81
CA ALA A 71 -0.05 10.07 -10.19
C ALA A 71 1.48 10.05 -10.36
N CYS A 72 1.99 9.18 -11.23
CA CYS A 72 3.37 9.19 -11.68
C CYS A 72 3.40 9.23 -13.21
N SER A 73 3.92 10.30 -13.80
CA SER A 73 3.96 10.46 -15.26
C SER A 73 5.24 11.14 -15.74
N ARG A 74 5.62 10.86 -16.98
CA ARG A 74 6.67 11.60 -17.69
C ARG A 74 6.22 12.97 -18.14
N ASP A 75 4.99 13.09 -18.63
CA ASP A 75 4.47 14.30 -19.29
C ASP A 75 3.58 15.14 -18.35
N GLY A 76 3.62 14.84 -17.05
CA GLY A 76 2.80 15.52 -16.03
C GLY A 76 1.32 15.13 -16.08
N ILE A 77 0.97 14.06 -16.80
CA ILE A 77 -0.39 13.53 -16.86
C ILE A 77 -0.78 13.01 -15.48
N SER A 78 -1.99 13.37 -15.04
CA SER A 78 -2.57 12.92 -13.77
C SER A 78 -3.76 12.01 -14.02
N CYS A 79 -4.07 11.13 -13.07
CA CYS A 79 -5.28 10.32 -13.07
C CYS A 79 -6.35 10.92 -12.15
N ASP A 80 -7.62 10.54 -12.38
CA ASP A 80 -8.74 11.03 -11.58
C ASP A 80 -8.56 10.69 -10.09
N GLY A 81 -8.74 11.69 -9.24
CA GLY A 81 -8.60 11.55 -7.79
C GLY A 81 -7.16 11.62 -7.26
N ALA A 82 -6.14 11.81 -8.11
CA ALA A 82 -4.78 11.99 -7.65
C ALA A 82 -4.57 13.37 -7.01
N GLY A 83 -4.03 13.39 -5.79
CA GLY A 83 -3.75 14.64 -5.06
C GLY A 83 -2.52 15.39 -5.60
N PHE A 84 -1.54 14.66 -6.14
CA PHE A 84 -0.35 15.22 -6.75
C PHE A 84 0.29 14.26 -7.76
N THR A 85 1.23 14.80 -8.55
CA THR A 85 1.92 14.05 -9.61
C THR A 85 3.43 14.03 -9.36
N LEU A 86 4.02 12.84 -9.29
CA LEU A 86 5.46 12.66 -9.25
C LEU A 86 6.03 12.56 -10.68
N PRO A 87 7.14 13.25 -10.98
CA PRO A 87 7.74 13.23 -12.30
C PRO A 87 8.55 11.95 -12.52
N LYS A 88 8.47 11.42 -13.74
CA LYS A 88 9.37 10.36 -14.23
C LYS A 88 10.59 10.94 -14.97
N PRO A 89 11.77 10.26 -14.90
CA PRO A 89 12.01 9.00 -14.21
C PRO A 89 11.91 9.14 -12.69
N LEU A 90 11.29 8.15 -12.04
CA LEU A 90 11.11 8.17 -10.60
C LEU A 90 12.48 8.11 -9.92
N ARG A 91 12.73 9.03 -8.99
CA ARG A 91 13.99 9.10 -8.23
C ARG A 91 13.69 8.94 -6.74
N PRO A 92 14.64 8.41 -5.95
CA PRO A 92 14.44 8.25 -4.51
C PRO A 92 14.00 9.55 -3.82
N LYS A 93 14.59 10.69 -4.20
CA LYS A 93 14.24 12.00 -3.67
C LYS A 93 12.75 12.36 -3.83
N HIS A 94 12.10 11.91 -4.90
CA HIS A 94 10.68 12.21 -5.14
C HIS A 94 9.80 11.44 -4.15
N VAL A 95 10.11 10.17 -3.91
CA VAL A 95 9.39 9.32 -2.95
C VAL A 95 9.63 9.78 -1.52
N ILE A 96 10.86 10.14 -1.16
CA ILE A 96 11.18 10.64 0.19
C ILE A 96 10.44 11.96 0.48
N ALA A 97 10.49 12.92 -0.45
CA ALA A 97 9.80 14.19 -0.29
C ALA A 97 8.29 14.02 -0.14
N MET A 98 7.71 13.07 -0.89
CA MET A 98 6.31 12.68 -0.76
C MET A 98 5.99 12.13 0.63
N LEU A 99 6.75 11.16 1.12
CA LEU A 99 6.50 10.56 2.44
C LEU A 99 6.60 11.60 3.56
N GLN A 100 7.60 12.48 3.50
CA GLN A 100 7.77 13.58 4.45
C GLN A 100 6.60 14.57 4.41
N HIS A 101 6.09 14.87 3.21
CA HIS A 101 4.93 15.74 3.07
C HIS A 101 3.69 15.14 3.73
N MET A 102 3.43 13.85 3.51
CA MET A 102 2.30 13.14 4.11
C MET A 102 2.43 12.98 5.63
N ASP A 103 3.66 12.81 6.13
CA ASP A 103 3.94 12.75 7.56
C ASP A 103 3.63 14.07 8.27
N GLN A 104 3.88 15.20 7.60
CA GLN A 104 3.69 16.54 8.13
C GLN A 104 2.26 17.07 7.95
N SER A 105 1.58 16.73 6.85
CA SER A 105 0.23 17.25 6.57
C SER A 105 -0.84 16.62 7.45
N GLY A 106 -0.56 15.44 8.04
CA GLY A 106 -1.56 14.69 8.78
C GLY A 106 -2.66 14.13 7.89
N GLU A 107 -2.57 14.26 6.56
CA GLU A 107 -3.38 13.56 5.56
C GLU A 107 -2.96 12.08 5.45
N MET A 108 -2.70 11.46 6.59
CA MET A 108 -2.68 10.02 6.67
C MET A 108 -4.13 9.57 6.46
N PRO A 109 -4.42 8.67 5.50
CA PRO A 109 -5.70 7.98 5.51
C PRO A 109 -5.88 7.34 6.90
N PRO A 110 -7.11 7.28 7.41
CA PRO A 110 -7.36 6.76 8.75
C PRO A 110 -6.74 5.39 8.84
N ALA A 111 -5.68 5.26 9.64
CA ALA A 111 -5.10 3.98 9.94
C ALA A 111 -6.26 3.08 10.34
N MET A 112 -6.40 1.93 9.68
CA MET A 112 -7.11 0.83 10.31
C MET A 112 -6.36 0.59 11.61
N ALA A 113 -6.89 1.14 12.71
CA ALA A 113 -6.50 0.80 14.04
C ALA A 113 -6.72 -0.71 14.13
N ILE A 114 -5.66 -1.47 13.95
CA ILE A 114 -5.70 -2.91 14.22
C ILE A 114 -5.95 -2.97 15.72
N ALA A 115 -7.20 -3.20 16.08
CA ALA A 115 -7.57 -3.59 17.42
C ALA A 115 -6.71 -4.80 17.77
N ALA A 116 -5.77 -4.60 18.68
CA ALA A 116 -5.13 -5.70 19.38
C ALA A 116 -6.22 -6.38 20.22
N ASN A 117 -6.88 -7.40 19.68
CA ASN A 117 -7.49 -8.52 20.40
C ASN A 117 -8.21 -9.45 19.43
N ASP A 118 -7.62 -10.62 19.18
CA ASP A 118 -8.09 -11.89 19.74
C ASP A 118 -7.55 -13.02 18.86
N THR A 119 -6.51 -13.68 19.38
CA THR A 119 -6.06 -14.98 18.92
C THR A 119 -7.23 -15.96 18.99
N PRO A 120 -7.73 -16.55 17.89
CA PRO A 120 -8.58 -17.72 18.04
C PRO A 120 -7.67 -18.87 18.49
N ALA A 121 -7.87 -19.29 19.74
CA ALA A 121 -7.29 -20.49 20.30
C ALA A 121 -7.66 -21.69 19.41
N LEU A 122 -6.65 -22.46 18.99
CA LEU A 122 -6.84 -23.80 18.47
C LEU A 122 -7.49 -24.66 19.58
N PRO A 123 -8.61 -25.35 19.33
CA PRO A 123 -9.00 -26.44 20.22
C PRO A 123 -8.09 -27.64 19.95
N ALA A 124 -7.46 -28.09 21.03
CA ALA A 124 -6.65 -29.28 21.13
C ALA A 124 -7.41 -30.55 20.74
N GLU A 125 -6.64 -31.53 20.30
CA GLU A 125 -7.08 -32.86 19.94
C GLU A 125 -7.58 -33.64 21.16
N GLU A 126 -8.75 -34.28 21.06
CA GLU A 126 -9.11 -35.49 21.81
C GLU A 126 -10.15 -36.28 21.02
N GLY A 127 -9.97 -37.60 20.86
CA GLY A 127 -11.08 -38.47 20.43
C GLY A 127 -10.75 -39.68 19.57
N LEU A 128 -9.74 -40.46 19.94
CA LEU A 128 -9.52 -41.81 19.42
C LEU A 128 -10.65 -42.73 19.91
N MET A 129 -11.65 -43.06 19.09
CA MET A 129 -12.59 -44.17 19.37
C MET A 129 -12.97 -44.95 18.10
N MET A 130 -12.17 -45.98 17.82
CA MET A 130 -12.59 -47.39 17.71
C MET A 130 -14.00 -47.64 17.13
N PHE A 131 -14.08 -47.89 15.82
CA PHE A 131 -15.27 -48.48 15.18
C PHE A 131 -15.19 -50.02 15.24
N PRO A 132 -16.25 -50.73 15.71
CA PRO A 132 -16.29 -52.18 15.62
C PRO A 132 -16.77 -52.64 14.23
N PHE A 133 -16.14 -53.72 13.76
CA PHE A 133 -16.60 -54.56 12.65
C PHE A 133 -17.95 -55.20 12.97
N MET A 134 -18.88 -55.17 12.00
CA MET A 134 -19.82 -56.27 11.64
C MET A 134 -20.78 -55.77 10.56
N ILE A 135 -20.71 -56.32 9.33
CA ILE A 135 -21.60 -57.36 8.77
C ILE A 135 -20.79 -58.14 7.73
#